data_AF-A0A1S3HQS1-F1
#
_entry.id   AF-A0A1S3HQS1-F1
#
_cell.length_a   1.000
_cell.length_b   1.000
_cell.length_c   1.000
_cell.angle_alpha   90.00
_cell.angle_beta   90.00
_cell.angle_gamma   90.00
#
_symmetry.space_group_name_H-M   'P 1'
#
loop_
_entity.id
_entity.type
_entity.pdbx_description
1 polymer ?
#
loop_
_entity_poly.entity_id
_entity_poly.type
_entity_poly.pdbx_seq_one_letter_code
_entity_poly.pdbx_strand_id
1 'polypeptide(L)'
;MGVMSCDEAAGETCSTSQYQVAYNYRDELAQSSCTALSGRGGWVFAVRRTCSGDAPTCAEICGSSALSEQDYQVSRGGLECFNALHVYTGRPQLSEDTTKDTAKLGLKMYRFDTCNGRHCGPNFCCCRSK
;
A
#
# COMPACT_ATOMS: atom_id res chain seq x y z
N MET A 1 3.15 -5.45 18.66
CA MET A 1 2.50 -5.76 19.95
C MET A 1 1.41 -6.78 19.64
N GLY A 2 1.60 -8.05 20.02
CA GLY A 2 0.58 -9.09 19.87
C GLY A 2 -0.26 -9.18 21.14
N VAL A 3 -1.56 -9.41 21.00
CA VAL A 3 -2.47 -9.70 22.13
C VAL A 3 -2.50 -11.19 22.39
N MET A 4 -2.20 -11.57 23.62
CA MET A 4 -2.20 -12.94 24.12
C MET A 4 -3.60 -13.22 24.67
N SER A 5 -4.30 -14.21 24.12
CA SER A 5 -5.61 -14.67 24.63
C SER A 5 -5.48 -16.12 25.04
N CYS A 6 -5.77 -16.41 26.30
CA CYS A 6 -5.74 -17.75 26.87
C CYS A 6 -7.14 -18.02 27.45
N ASP A 7 -7.85 -19.04 26.94
CA ASP A 7 -9.04 -19.57 27.61
C ASP A 7 -8.60 -20.67 28.59
N GLU A 8 -8.73 -20.41 29.89
CA GLU A 8 -8.17 -21.23 30.98
C GLU A 8 -8.91 -22.57 31.24
N ALA A 9 -9.84 -23.00 30.41
CA ALA A 9 -10.75 -24.09 30.80
C ALA A 9 -10.35 -25.51 30.38
N ALA A 10 -9.34 -25.73 29.53
CA ALA A 10 -8.98 -27.09 29.12
C ALA A 10 -7.54 -27.20 28.62
N GLY A 11 -6.58 -27.37 29.53
CA GLY A 11 -5.35 -28.18 29.35
C GLY A 11 -4.53 -28.13 28.05
N GLU A 12 -4.73 -27.17 27.15
CA GLU A 12 -4.06 -27.06 25.87
C GLU A 12 -2.99 -25.96 25.94
N THR A 13 -1.80 -26.31 25.45
CA THR A 13 -0.64 -25.43 25.34
C THR A 13 -1.03 -24.08 24.73
N CYS A 14 -0.63 -22.98 25.37
CA CYS A 14 -0.72 -21.62 24.82
C CYS A 14 -0.01 -21.58 23.45
N SER A 15 -0.75 -21.84 22.39
CA SER A 15 -0.28 -21.64 21.03
C SER A 15 -0.31 -20.14 20.78
N THR A 16 0.83 -19.56 20.43
CA THR A 16 0.83 -18.26 19.77
C THR A 16 0.06 -18.49 18.48
N SER A 17 -1.23 -18.17 18.49
CA SER A 17 -2.02 -18.09 17.27
C SER A 17 -1.19 -17.24 16.34
N GLN A 18 -0.61 -17.88 15.32
CA GLN A 18 -0.12 -17.17 14.15
C GLN A 18 -1.39 -16.51 13.62
N TYR A 19 -1.64 -15.29 14.10
CA TYR A 19 -2.35 -14.30 13.35
C TYR A 19 -1.60 -14.25 12.02
N GLN A 20 -2.02 -15.10 11.10
CA GLN A 20 -1.94 -14.90 9.68
C GLN A 20 -2.84 -13.67 9.43
N VAL A 21 -2.46 -12.52 9.98
CA VAL A 21 -2.62 -11.28 9.26
C VAL A 21 -1.81 -11.58 8.02
N ALA A 22 -2.49 -12.02 6.96
CA ALA A 22 -1.87 -12.22 5.66
C ALA A 22 -1.11 -10.93 5.39
N TYR A 23 0.21 -10.99 5.56
CA TYR A 23 1.05 -9.81 5.57
C TYR A 23 0.81 -9.12 4.23
N ASN A 24 0.14 -7.97 4.28
CA ASN A 24 -0.30 -7.30 3.07
C ASN A 24 0.83 -6.41 2.57
N TYR A 25 1.86 -7.07 2.03
CA TYR A 25 3.06 -6.44 1.49
C TYR A 25 2.75 -5.36 0.45
N ARG A 26 1.53 -5.33 -0.10
CA ARG A 26 1.16 -4.42 -1.17
C ARG A 26 1.14 -2.98 -0.70
N ASP A 27 0.57 -2.73 0.49
CA ASP A 27 0.51 -1.38 1.03
C ASP A 27 1.93 -0.88 1.36
N GLU A 28 2.76 -1.77 1.91
CA GLU A 28 4.16 -1.44 2.25
C GLU A 28 5.01 -1.18 0.99
N LEU A 29 4.87 -1.99 -0.06
CA LEU A 29 5.52 -1.76 -1.35
C LEU A 29 5.05 -0.46 -1.99
N ALA A 30 3.74 -0.21 -1.99
CA ALA A 30 3.16 1.00 -2.57
C ALA A 30 3.65 2.23 -1.79
N GLN A 31 3.60 2.20 -0.46
CA GLN A 31 4.05 3.28 0.41
C GLN A 31 5.53 3.59 0.19
N SER A 32 6.38 2.56 0.26
CA SER A 32 7.83 2.71 0.04
C SER A 32 8.13 3.32 -1.32
N SER A 33 7.43 2.85 -2.36
CA SER A 33 7.63 3.33 -3.72
C SER A 33 7.13 4.76 -3.91
N CYS A 34 5.94 5.09 -3.42
CA CYS A 34 5.42 6.46 -3.49
C CYS A 34 6.35 7.43 -2.77
N THR A 35 6.82 7.09 -1.56
CA THR A 35 7.78 7.93 -0.82
C THR A 35 9.07 8.14 -1.62
N ALA A 36 9.65 7.08 -2.18
CA ALA A 36 10.85 7.18 -3.02
C ALA A 36 10.63 8.02 -4.30
N LEU A 37 9.44 7.94 -4.89
CA LEU A 37 9.08 8.65 -6.13
C LEU A 37 8.73 10.12 -5.94
N SER A 38 8.43 10.58 -4.72
CA SER A 38 7.96 11.95 -4.48
C SER A 38 8.95 13.02 -4.95
N GLY A 39 10.26 12.77 -4.79
CA GLY A 39 11.34 13.70 -5.14
C GLY A 39 11.31 15.05 -4.39
N ARG A 40 10.32 15.26 -3.51
CA ARG A 40 10.11 16.46 -2.69
C ARG A 40 9.91 16.05 -1.24
N GLY A 41 10.36 16.90 -0.31
CA GLY A 41 10.02 16.77 1.10
C GLY A 41 8.54 17.05 1.34
N GLY A 42 7.94 16.33 2.29
CA GLY A 42 6.53 16.43 2.63
C GLY A 42 5.95 15.08 3.04
N TRP A 43 4.67 15.08 3.39
CA TRP A 43 3.94 13.86 3.74
C TRP A 43 3.54 13.13 2.46
N VAL A 44 3.78 11.82 2.41
CA VAL A 44 3.48 10.98 1.25
C VAL A 44 2.66 9.79 1.71
N PHE A 45 1.61 9.49 0.97
CA PHE A 45 0.67 8.41 1.26
C PHE A 45 0.44 7.57 -0.01
N ALA A 46 0.47 6.25 0.15
CA ALA A 46 -0.07 5.32 -0.82
C ALA A 46 -1.54 5.03 -0.49
N VAL A 47 -2.43 5.39 -1.40
CA VAL A 47 -3.89 5.26 -1.20
C VAL A 47 -4.43 4.21 -2.16
N ARG A 48 -5.17 3.23 -1.65
CA ARG A 48 -5.76 2.18 -2.49
C ARG A 48 -6.78 2.78 -3.46
N ARG A 49 -6.81 2.22 -4.68
CA ARG A 49 -7.80 2.53 -5.72
C ARG A 49 -8.49 1.26 -6.18
N THR A 50 -9.81 1.30 -6.23
CA THR A 50 -10.62 0.20 -6.77
C THR A 50 -10.47 0.13 -8.29
N CYS A 51 -10.39 -1.09 -8.83
CA CYS A 51 -10.46 -1.33 -10.27
C CYS A 51 -11.93 -1.46 -10.67
N SER A 52 -12.48 -0.41 -11.27
CA SER A 52 -13.76 -0.45 -12.00
C SER A 52 -13.74 0.59 -13.13
N GLY A 53 -14.63 0.46 -14.11
CA GLY A 53 -14.77 1.44 -15.21
C GLY A 53 -15.20 2.83 -14.72
N ASP A 54 -15.92 2.86 -13.59
CA ASP A 54 -16.41 4.09 -12.95
C ASP A 54 -15.54 4.52 -11.76
N ALA A 55 -14.36 3.89 -11.56
CA ALA A 55 -13.52 4.21 -10.42
C ALA A 55 -12.92 5.61 -10.56
N PRO A 56 -12.94 6.42 -9.49
CA PRO A 56 -12.33 7.75 -9.51
C PRO A 56 -10.85 7.65 -9.86
N THR A 57 -10.33 8.65 -10.57
CA THR A 57 -8.92 8.82 -10.88
C THR A 57 -8.10 9.08 -9.61
N CYS A 58 -6.80 8.85 -9.66
CA CYS A 58 -5.93 9.18 -8.53
C CYS A 58 -5.88 10.69 -8.26
N ALA A 59 -6.06 11.53 -9.28
CA ALA A 59 -6.20 12.97 -9.09
C ALA A 59 -7.45 13.32 -8.27
N GLU A 60 -8.59 12.70 -8.56
CA GLU A 60 -9.84 12.88 -7.80
C GLU A 60 -9.71 12.32 -6.37
N ILE A 61 -9.09 11.14 -6.20
CA ILE A 61 -8.86 10.53 -4.88
C ILE A 61 -7.96 11.41 -4.01
N CYS A 62 -6.77 11.77 -4.50
CA CYS A 62 -5.83 12.59 -3.72
C CYS A 62 -6.36 14.02 -3.52
N GLY A 63 -7.15 14.54 -4.45
CA GLY A 63 -7.76 15.88 -4.32
C GLY A 63 -8.96 15.95 -3.38
N SER A 64 -9.47 14.81 -2.90
CA SER A 64 -10.64 14.74 -2.02
C SER A 64 -10.34 15.32 -0.63
N SER A 65 -11.18 16.25 -0.16
CA SER A 65 -11.05 16.80 1.20
C SER A 65 -11.21 15.72 2.26
N ALA A 66 -12.15 14.77 2.04
CA ALA A 66 -12.39 13.64 2.92
C ALA A 66 -11.18 12.71 3.07
N LEU A 67 -10.24 12.72 2.13
CA LEU A 67 -8.96 12.01 2.28
C LEU A 67 -8.00 12.80 3.16
N SER A 68 -7.80 14.09 2.87
CA SER A 68 -6.88 14.92 3.66
C SER A 68 -7.34 15.16 5.09
N GLU A 69 -8.65 15.17 5.35
CA GLU A 69 -9.23 15.32 6.70
C GLU A 69 -8.89 14.15 7.64
N GLN A 70 -8.40 13.03 7.11
CA GLN A 70 -7.98 11.86 7.91
C GLN A 70 -6.66 12.11 8.68
N ASP A 71 -5.88 13.13 8.31
CA ASP A 71 -4.62 13.46 8.96
C ASP A 71 -4.48 14.98 9.16
N TYR A 72 -4.27 15.39 10.41
CA TYR A 72 -4.20 16.79 10.80
C TYR A 72 -3.06 17.58 10.14
N GLN A 73 -1.98 16.91 9.70
CA GLN A 73 -0.85 17.55 9.03
C GLN A 73 -1.18 18.00 7.60
N VAL A 74 -2.13 17.33 6.95
CA VAL A 74 -2.50 17.60 5.56
C VAL A 74 -3.93 18.10 5.40
N SER A 75 -4.76 18.06 6.45
CA SER A 75 -6.16 18.51 6.42
C SER A 75 -6.35 19.95 5.94
N ARG A 76 -5.42 20.86 6.26
CA ARG A 76 -5.49 22.28 5.85
C ARG A 76 -4.92 22.54 4.45
N GLY A 77 -3.89 21.79 4.06
CA GLY A 77 -3.18 21.98 2.78
C GLY A 77 -3.75 21.13 1.64
N GLY A 78 -4.44 20.04 1.98
CA GLY A 78 -4.88 19.02 1.05
C GLY A 78 -3.74 18.15 0.54
N LEU A 79 -4.11 17.17 -0.27
CA LEU A 79 -3.18 16.30 -0.97
C LEU A 79 -3.27 16.52 -2.47
N GLU A 80 -2.19 16.22 -3.18
CA GLU A 80 -2.15 16.13 -4.64
C GLU A 80 -1.59 14.78 -5.07
N CYS A 81 -2.05 14.31 -6.23
CA CYS A 81 -1.50 13.12 -6.85
C CYS A 81 -0.26 13.48 -7.66
N PHE A 82 0.79 12.66 -7.56
CA PHE A 82 1.98 12.78 -8.41
C PHE A 82 2.34 11.49 -9.14
N ASN A 83 1.74 10.34 -8.78
CA ASN A 83 1.89 9.10 -9.52
C ASN A 83 0.76 8.12 -9.21
N ALA A 84 0.71 7.03 -9.96
CA ALA A 84 -0.17 5.90 -9.70
C ALA A 84 0.59 4.58 -9.96
N LEU A 85 0.26 3.54 -9.20
CA LEU A 85 0.96 2.26 -9.22
C LEU A 85 -0.03 1.10 -9.44
N HIS A 86 0.44 0.04 -10.10
CA HIS A 86 -0.16 -1.29 -9.99
C HIS A 86 0.79 -2.19 -9.22
N VAL A 87 0.41 -2.60 -8.01
CA VAL A 87 1.11 -3.65 -7.27
C VAL A 87 0.45 -4.99 -7.57
N TYR A 88 1.21 -5.89 -8.21
CA TYR A 88 0.74 -7.21 -8.64
C TYR A 88 0.69 -8.19 -7.47
N THR A 89 -0.39 -8.94 -7.36
CA THR A 89 -0.55 -10.05 -6.40
C THR A 89 -0.08 -11.38 -7.00
N GLY A 90 0.01 -12.42 -6.17
CA GLY A 90 0.39 -13.77 -6.62
C GLY A 90 1.81 -13.86 -7.16
N ARG A 91 2.69 -12.92 -6.79
CA ARG A 91 4.11 -12.94 -7.13
C ARG A 91 4.89 -13.76 -6.10
N PRO A 92 5.91 -14.52 -6.51
CA PRO A 92 6.73 -15.26 -5.57
C PRO A 92 7.49 -14.29 -4.65
N GLN A 93 7.44 -14.57 -3.35
CA GLN A 93 8.37 -14.00 -2.39
C GLN A 93 9.66 -14.82 -2.47
N LEU A 94 10.78 -14.16 -2.75
CA LEU A 94 12.08 -14.84 -2.83
C LEU A 94 12.53 -15.22 -1.41
N SER A 95 13.33 -16.27 -1.32
CA SER A 95 13.87 -16.73 -0.05
C SER A 95 14.69 -15.66 0.66
N GLU A 96 14.60 -15.61 2.00
CA GLU A 96 15.52 -14.81 2.82
C GLU A 96 16.96 -15.33 2.74
N ASP A 97 17.13 -16.60 2.36
CA ASP A 97 18.43 -17.20 2.09
C ASP A 97 18.99 -16.68 0.76
N THR A 98 19.93 -15.73 0.86
CA THR A 98 20.60 -15.07 -0.27
C THR A 98 21.39 -16.01 -1.19
N THR A 99 21.60 -17.28 -0.82
CA THR A 99 22.22 -18.29 -1.68
C THR A 99 21.23 -18.99 -2.61
N LYS A 100 19.92 -18.83 -2.36
CA LYS A 100 18.83 -19.36 -3.17
C LYS A 100 18.27 -18.28 -4.11
N ASP A 101 17.43 -18.71 -5.05
CA ASP A 101 16.68 -17.82 -5.97
C ASP A 101 17.51 -16.82 -6.80
N THR A 102 18.79 -17.15 -7.03
CA THR A 102 19.65 -16.39 -7.96
C THR A 102 18.99 -16.32 -9.35
N ALA A 103 18.96 -15.10 -9.92
CA ALA A 103 18.35 -14.80 -11.21
C ALA A 103 16.83 -15.08 -11.32
N LYS A 104 16.08 -15.02 -10.22
CA LYS A 104 14.61 -15.12 -10.23
C LYS A 104 13.93 -13.76 -10.04
N LEU A 105 12.76 -13.60 -10.67
CA LEU A 105 11.91 -12.43 -10.50
C LEU A 105 11.07 -12.58 -9.23
N GLY A 106 11.14 -11.60 -8.33
CA GLY A 106 10.27 -11.51 -7.16
C GLY A 106 9.00 -10.69 -7.41
N LEU A 107 8.77 -9.77 -6.47
CA LEU A 107 7.69 -8.78 -6.48
C LEU A 107 7.73 -7.92 -7.74
N LYS A 108 6.55 -7.53 -8.22
CA LYS A 108 6.39 -6.75 -9.45
C LYS A 108 5.43 -5.59 -9.21
N MET A 109 5.82 -4.43 -9.73
CA MET A 109 4.97 -3.25 -9.78
C MET A 109 5.12 -2.53 -11.11
N TYR A 110 4.06 -1.82 -11.51
CA TYR A 110 4.07 -0.95 -12.66
C TYR A 110 3.78 0.49 -12.22
N ARG A 111 4.58 1.42 -12.73
CA ARG A 111 4.46 2.86 -12.49
C ARG A 111 3.80 3.49 -13.70
N PHE A 112 2.72 4.24 -13.48
CA PHE A 112 1.93 4.82 -14.57
C PHE A 112 2.37 6.21 -15.00
N ASP A 113 3.03 6.98 -14.13
CA ASP A 113 3.41 8.37 -14.41
C ASP A 113 2.25 9.27 -14.82
N THR A 114 1.04 8.91 -14.38
CA THR A 114 -0.16 9.71 -14.57
C THR A 114 -1.12 9.49 -13.42
N CYS A 115 -1.90 10.52 -13.11
CA CYS A 115 -2.94 10.51 -12.09
C CYS A 115 -4.35 10.40 -12.67
N ASN A 116 -4.49 10.50 -13.99
CA ASN A 116 -5.77 10.66 -14.70
C ASN A 116 -6.27 9.36 -15.35
N GLY A 117 -5.63 8.22 -15.07
CA GLY A 117 -6.04 6.92 -15.60
C GLY A 117 -7.40 6.48 -15.04
N ARG A 118 -8.39 6.27 -15.91
CA ARG A 118 -9.73 5.77 -15.56
C ARG A 118 -9.91 4.26 -15.74
N HIS A 119 -8.91 3.57 -16.29
CA HIS A 119 -8.99 2.14 -16.55
C HIS A 119 -8.64 1.31 -15.29
N CYS A 120 -8.91 0.01 -15.38
CA CYS A 120 -8.39 -1.01 -14.47
C CYS A 120 -6.90 -1.22 -14.72
N GLY A 121 -6.09 -0.27 -14.28
CA GLY A 121 -4.64 -0.32 -14.30
C GLY A 121 -4.13 0.02 -12.91
N PRO A 122 -4.21 1.26 -12.45
CA PRO A 122 -3.72 1.62 -11.14
C PRO A 122 -4.62 1.08 -10.02
N ASN A 123 -4.00 0.45 -9.02
CA ASN A 123 -4.65 -0.01 -7.78
C ASN A 123 -4.10 0.69 -6.52
N PHE A 124 -3.09 1.56 -6.68
CA PHE A 124 -2.64 2.51 -5.68
C PHE A 124 -2.40 3.88 -6.32
N CYS A 125 -2.67 4.94 -5.56
CA CYS A 125 -2.41 6.33 -5.87
C CYS A 125 -1.29 6.84 -4.96
N CYS A 126 -0.31 7.52 -5.54
CA CYS A 126 0.71 8.21 -4.77
C CYS A 126 0.25 9.65 -4.55
N CYS A 127 -0.18 9.92 -3.31
CA CYS A 127 -0.61 11.23 -2.86
C CYS A 127 0.50 11.87 -2.02
N ARG A 128 0.67 13.19 -2.13
CA ARG A 128 1.56 13.96 -1.25
C ARG A 128 0.89 15.25 -0.78
N SER A 129 1.38 15.81 0.31
CA SER A 129 1.03 17.18 0.72
C SER A 129 1.35 18.17 -0.39
N LYS A 130 0.44 19.12 -0.65
CA LYS A 130 0.64 20.20 -1.63
C LYS A 130 1.80 21.13 -1.24
#